data_AF-A0A811SJC4-F1
#
_entry.id   AF-A0A811SJC4-F1
#
_cell.length_a   1.000
_cell.length_b   1.000
_cell.length_c   1.000
_cell.angle_alpha   90.00
_cell.angle_beta   90.00
_cell.angle_gamma   90.00
#
_symmetry.space_group_name_H-M   'P 1'
#
loop_
_entity.id
_entity.type
_entity.pdbx_description
1 polymer ?
#
loop_
_entity_poly.entity_id
_entity_poly.type
_entity_poly.pdbx_seq_one_letter_code
_entity_poly.pdbx_strand_id
1 'polypeptide(L)'
;MSAYCGKYKDELIKNAAYIGTPGKGILAADESTGTIGKRLSSINVENVEENRRALRELLFCCPGALQYISGVILFEETLYQKTKDGKPFVDVLKEGGVLPGIKVDKGTIEVAGTDKETTTQGHDDLGKRCAKYYEAGARFAKWRAVLKIGSNEPSQLAIDLNAQGLARYAIICQENGLVPIVEPEILIDGPHDIDRCAYVTETVLAACYKALNEHHVLLEGTLLKPNMVTPGSDSKKVAPEVIAEYTVRTLQRTVPAAVPAVVFLSGGQSEEEATINLNAMNKLSTKKPWSLSFSFGRALQASTLKAWAGKVENIEKARAAFLARCKANSEATLGTYKGDAAADTPRASTSRTTSTELLLFACPFWNSCLRARLLSVVCSFELIFGHQKTCFLCG
;
A
#
# COMPACT_ATOMS: atom_id res chain seq x y z
N MET A 1 -13.78 31.54 15.06
CA MET A 1 -13.44 30.11 15.22
C MET A 1 -13.77 29.42 13.89
N SER A 2 -12.81 28.79 13.22
CA SER A 2 -12.95 28.37 11.80
C SER A 2 -13.46 26.94 11.58
N ALA A 3 -13.37 26.06 12.58
CA ALA A 3 -13.82 24.67 12.50
C ALA A 3 -15.04 24.39 13.40
N TYR A 4 -15.99 23.60 12.91
CA TYR A 4 -17.11 23.08 13.68
C TYR A 4 -16.60 22.06 14.70
N CYS A 5 -16.89 22.33 15.98
CA CYS A 5 -16.50 21.47 17.09
C CYS A 5 -17.72 20.79 17.68
N GLY A 6 -18.08 19.60 17.15
CA GLY A 6 -19.16 18.78 17.66
C GLY A 6 -18.81 18.03 18.96
N LYS A 7 -19.78 17.30 19.51
CA LYS A 7 -19.65 16.54 20.77
C LYS A 7 -18.53 15.48 20.77
N TYR A 8 -18.10 15.01 19.60
CA TYR A 8 -17.06 13.99 19.44
C TYR A 8 -15.65 14.57 19.23
N LYS A 9 -15.46 15.89 19.31
CA LYS A 9 -14.20 16.58 18.99
C LYS A 9 -12.97 15.88 19.55
N ASP A 10 -12.93 15.64 20.86
CA ASP A 10 -11.74 15.12 21.52
C ASP A 10 -11.46 13.65 21.16
N GLU A 11 -12.53 12.85 20.97
CA GLU A 11 -12.41 11.46 20.51
C GLU A 11 -11.91 11.40 19.06
N LEU A 12 -12.39 12.29 18.18
CA LEU A 12 -11.94 12.38 16.79
C LEU A 12 -10.45 12.70 16.72
N ILE A 13 -9.99 13.71 17.45
CA ILE A 13 -8.58 14.10 17.51
C ILE A 13 -7.72 12.95 18.03
N LYS A 14 -8.16 12.31 19.14
CA LYS A 14 -7.45 11.17 19.74
C LYS A 14 -7.33 10.00 18.76
N ASN A 15 -8.41 9.63 18.10
CA ASN A 15 -8.44 8.47 17.20
C ASN A 15 -7.65 8.75 15.91
N ALA A 16 -7.72 9.97 15.35
CA ALA A 16 -6.95 10.35 14.18
C ALA A 16 -5.44 10.35 14.47
N ALA A 17 -5.02 10.90 15.62
CA ALA A 17 -3.64 10.83 16.08
C ALA A 17 -3.19 9.37 16.33
N TYR A 18 -4.04 8.53 16.93
CA TYR A 18 -3.74 7.12 17.16
C TYR A 18 -3.47 6.35 15.86
N ILE A 19 -4.24 6.61 14.80
CA ILE A 19 -4.01 6.00 13.50
C ILE A 19 -2.59 6.27 12.99
N GLY A 20 -2.07 7.47 13.25
CA GLY A 20 -0.71 7.89 12.90
C GLY A 20 0.40 7.38 13.82
N THR A 21 0.15 6.42 14.71
CA THR A 21 1.17 5.87 15.62
C THR A 21 2.37 5.32 14.82
N PRO A 22 3.61 5.77 15.10
CA PRO A 22 4.80 5.22 14.45
C PRO A 22 4.89 3.70 14.58
N GLY A 23 5.24 3.02 13.49
CA GLY A 23 5.24 1.55 13.44
C GLY A 23 3.88 0.92 13.14
N LYS A 24 2.82 1.70 12.94
CA LYS A 24 1.49 1.18 12.60
C LYS A 24 0.92 1.83 11.35
N GLY A 25 0.00 1.12 10.69
CA GLY A 25 -0.82 1.65 9.60
C GLY A 25 -2.17 0.96 9.48
N ILE A 26 -2.84 1.13 8.35
CA ILE A 26 -4.20 0.66 8.11
C ILE A 26 -4.21 -0.52 7.14
N LEU A 27 -4.95 -1.57 7.50
CA LEU A 27 -5.38 -2.60 6.56
C LEU A 27 -6.69 -2.17 5.89
N ALA A 28 -6.68 -1.98 4.57
CA ALA A 28 -7.90 -1.72 3.81
C ALA A 28 -8.54 -3.04 3.37
N ALA A 29 -9.53 -3.53 4.12
CA ALA A 29 -10.27 -4.77 3.87
C ALA A 29 -11.72 -4.49 3.45
N ASP A 30 -11.94 -3.34 2.81
CA ASP A 30 -13.23 -2.76 2.44
C ASP A 30 -13.61 -3.02 0.98
N GLU A 31 -13.02 -4.04 0.37
CA GLU A 31 -13.41 -4.45 -0.97
C GLU A 31 -14.91 -4.79 -1.00
N SER A 32 -15.66 -4.15 -1.90
CA SER A 32 -17.06 -4.49 -2.15
C SER A 32 -17.21 -5.95 -2.57
N THR A 33 -18.41 -6.52 -2.45
CA THR A 33 -18.71 -7.90 -2.86
C THR A 33 -18.24 -8.21 -4.28
N GLY A 34 -18.39 -7.28 -5.23
CA GLY A 34 -17.87 -7.44 -6.59
C GLY A 34 -16.34 -7.39 -6.68
N THR A 35 -15.69 -6.48 -5.94
CA THR A 35 -14.23 -6.31 -5.96
C THR A 35 -13.52 -7.50 -5.32
N ILE A 36 -14.01 -7.96 -4.16
CA ILE A 36 -13.45 -9.14 -3.49
C ILE A 36 -13.72 -10.41 -4.28
N GLY A 37 -14.85 -10.47 -5.02
CA GLY A 37 -15.13 -11.55 -5.97
C GLY A 37 -14.03 -11.69 -7.02
N LYS A 38 -13.62 -10.60 -7.67
CA LYS A 38 -12.50 -10.63 -8.63
C LYS A 38 -11.20 -11.16 -8.00
N ARG A 39 -10.94 -10.83 -6.73
CA ARG A 39 -9.75 -11.33 -6.01
C ARG A 39 -9.85 -12.81 -5.69
N LEU A 40 -11.00 -13.29 -5.21
CA LEU A 40 -11.23 -14.71 -4.95
C LEU A 40 -11.17 -15.53 -6.24
N SER A 41 -11.74 -15.03 -7.34
CA SER A 41 -11.64 -15.69 -8.65
C SER A 41 -10.19 -15.83 -9.14
N SER A 42 -9.29 -14.88 -8.82
CA SER A 42 -7.87 -14.97 -9.21
C SER A 42 -7.11 -16.14 -8.57
N ILE A 43 -7.69 -16.74 -7.51
CA ILE A 43 -7.16 -17.93 -6.83
C ILE A 43 -8.14 -19.11 -6.93
N ASN A 44 -9.10 -19.06 -7.88
CA ASN A 44 -10.12 -20.07 -8.12
C ASN A 44 -11.02 -20.37 -6.90
N VAL A 45 -11.33 -19.35 -6.11
CA VAL A 45 -12.26 -19.44 -4.96
C VAL A 45 -13.58 -18.77 -5.31
N GLU A 46 -14.69 -19.42 -4.96
CA GLU A 46 -16.03 -18.91 -5.21
C GLU A 46 -16.34 -17.68 -4.34
N ASN A 47 -17.03 -16.69 -4.89
CA ASN A 47 -17.45 -15.49 -4.17
C ASN A 47 -18.76 -15.68 -3.39
N VAL A 48 -18.71 -16.50 -2.35
CA VAL A 48 -19.79 -16.67 -1.36
C VAL A 48 -19.44 -15.96 -0.06
N GLU A 49 -20.46 -15.63 0.75
CA GLU A 49 -20.29 -14.91 2.02
C GLU A 49 -19.30 -15.61 2.95
N GLU A 50 -19.38 -16.93 3.06
CA GLU A 50 -18.49 -17.73 3.90
C GLU A 50 -17.02 -17.58 3.51
N ASN A 51 -16.71 -17.54 2.20
CA ASN A 51 -15.33 -17.38 1.73
C ASN A 51 -14.81 -15.95 1.96
N ARG A 52 -15.69 -14.95 1.84
CA ARG A 52 -15.35 -13.56 2.19
C ARG A 52 -15.06 -13.46 3.68
N ARG A 53 -15.92 -14.01 4.54
CA ARG A 53 -15.76 -14.10 5.99
C ARG A 53 -14.46 -14.82 6.37
N ALA A 54 -14.18 -15.98 5.79
CA ALA A 54 -12.98 -16.78 6.05
C ALA A 54 -11.69 -16.02 5.72
N LEU A 55 -11.65 -15.29 4.59
CA LEU A 55 -10.52 -14.43 4.27
C LEU A 55 -10.31 -13.32 5.31
N ARG A 56 -11.39 -12.68 5.77
CA ARG A 56 -11.30 -11.62 6.79
C ARG A 56 -10.87 -12.18 8.15
N GLU A 57 -11.40 -13.32 8.54
CA GLU A 57 -10.99 -14.03 9.75
C GLU A 57 -9.52 -14.44 9.71
N LEU A 58 -9.02 -14.92 8.56
CA LEU A 58 -7.60 -15.24 8.37
C LEU A 58 -6.71 -14.04 8.69
N LEU A 59 -7.07 -12.86 8.18
CA LEU A 59 -6.33 -11.61 8.37
C LEU A 59 -6.43 -11.11 9.82
N PHE A 60 -7.64 -10.99 10.36
CA PHE A 60 -7.88 -10.36 11.67
C PHE A 60 -7.43 -11.23 12.83
N CYS A 61 -7.50 -12.55 12.68
CA CYS A 61 -7.06 -13.51 13.68
C CYS A 61 -5.62 -14.00 13.44
N CYS A 62 -4.83 -13.33 12.59
CA CYS A 62 -3.42 -13.65 12.39
C CYS A 62 -2.60 -13.27 13.63
N PRO A 63 -1.98 -14.24 14.34
CA PRO A 63 -1.21 -13.94 15.55
C PRO A 63 -0.07 -12.95 15.26
N GLY A 64 0.05 -11.93 16.10
CA GLY A 64 1.12 -10.92 15.99
C GLY A 64 0.96 -9.91 14.84
N ALA A 65 -0.07 -10.00 14.00
CA ALA A 65 -0.23 -9.03 12.90
C ALA A 65 -0.82 -7.70 13.40
N LEU A 66 -1.80 -7.74 14.29
CA LEU A 66 -2.54 -6.56 14.75
C LEU A 66 -1.66 -5.52 15.47
N GLN A 67 -0.50 -5.91 16.01
CA GLN A 67 0.43 -4.96 16.62
C GLN A 67 0.97 -3.92 15.63
N TYR A 68 0.99 -4.24 14.33
CA TYR A 68 1.45 -3.38 13.24
C TYR A 68 0.32 -2.59 12.58
N ILE A 69 -0.92 -2.77 13.06
CA ILE A 69 -2.12 -2.19 12.47
C ILE A 69 -2.77 -1.27 13.50
N SER A 70 -3.04 -0.01 13.14
CA SER A 70 -3.76 0.95 13.97
C SER A 70 -5.25 0.98 13.64
N GLY A 71 -5.62 0.64 12.40
CA GLY A 71 -7.02 0.53 12.00
C GLY A 71 -7.26 -0.47 10.86
N VAL A 72 -8.48 -0.99 10.76
CA VAL A 72 -8.93 -1.77 9.59
C VAL A 72 -10.15 -1.11 8.98
N ILE A 73 -10.10 -0.80 7.68
CA ILE A 73 -11.30 -0.36 6.95
C ILE A 73 -12.08 -1.62 6.55
N LEU A 74 -13.32 -1.71 7.00
CA LEU A 74 -14.23 -2.81 6.72
C LEU A 74 -15.24 -2.42 5.64
N PHE A 75 -15.77 -3.43 4.95
CA PHE A 75 -17.01 -3.30 4.20
C PHE A 75 -18.21 -3.52 5.13
N GLU A 76 -19.39 -3.02 4.76
CA GLU A 76 -20.59 -3.08 5.61
C GLU A 76 -20.96 -4.52 6.01
N GLU A 77 -20.86 -5.48 5.08
CA GLU A 77 -21.04 -6.91 5.40
C GLU A 77 -20.09 -7.36 6.52
N THR A 78 -18.81 -7.01 6.43
CA THR A 78 -17.77 -7.44 7.38
C THR A 78 -17.91 -6.77 8.75
N LEU A 79 -18.44 -5.54 8.81
CA LEU A 79 -18.65 -4.82 10.08
C LEU A 79 -19.57 -5.61 11.03
N TYR A 80 -20.56 -6.32 10.49
CA TYR A 80 -21.53 -7.10 11.26
C TYR A 80 -21.23 -8.61 11.26
N GLN A 81 -20.17 -9.05 10.57
CA GLN A 81 -19.74 -10.44 10.56
C GLN A 81 -19.04 -10.85 11.86
N LYS A 82 -19.01 -12.16 12.06
CA LYS A 82 -18.40 -12.83 13.20
C LYS A 82 -17.36 -13.85 12.72
N THR A 83 -16.39 -14.15 13.59
CA THR A 83 -15.53 -15.32 13.47
C THR A 83 -16.35 -16.60 13.44
N LYS A 84 -15.72 -17.72 13.08
CA LYS A 84 -16.41 -19.02 13.06
C LYS A 84 -16.93 -19.41 14.45
N ASP A 85 -16.22 -18.97 15.48
CA ASP A 85 -16.56 -19.19 16.90
C ASP A 85 -17.56 -18.16 17.45
N GLY A 86 -18.15 -17.31 16.59
CA GLY A 86 -19.24 -16.40 16.94
C GLY A 86 -18.82 -15.04 17.51
N LYS A 87 -17.54 -14.71 17.52
CA LYS A 87 -17.04 -13.42 18.02
C LYS A 87 -17.14 -12.33 16.94
N PRO A 88 -17.76 -11.17 17.20
CA PRO A 88 -17.80 -10.06 16.24
C PRO A 88 -16.39 -9.61 15.83
N PHE A 89 -16.17 -9.33 14.54
CA PHE A 89 -14.86 -8.85 14.09
C PHE A 89 -14.47 -7.52 14.73
N VAL A 90 -15.43 -6.64 15.00
CA VAL A 90 -15.18 -5.38 15.72
C VAL A 90 -14.58 -5.60 17.11
N ASP A 91 -14.98 -6.68 17.80
CA ASP A 91 -14.44 -7.03 19.11
C ASP A 91 -13.04 -7.64 19.00
N VAL A 92 -12.80 -8.50 17.99
CA VAL A 92 -11.45 -9.02 17.67
C VAL A 92 -10.48 -7.86 17.44
N LEU A 93 -10.87 -6.87 16.64
CA LEU A 93 -10.04 -5.70 16.34
C LEU A 93 -9.80 -4.86 17.60
N LYS A 94 -10.86 -4.56 18.37
CA LYS A 94 -10.76 -3.76 19.59
C LYS A 94 -9.84 -4.38 20.63
N GLU A 95 -9.92 -5.69 20.84
CA GLU A 95 -9.02 -6.41 21.76
C GLU A 95 -7.57 -6.42 21.28
N GLY A 96 -7.35 -6.43 19.96
CA GLY A 96 -6.03 -6.21 19.37
C GLY A 96 -5.53 -4.76 19.42
N GLY A 97 -6.30 -3.85 20.02
CA GLY A 97 -5.99 -2.42 20.03
C GLY A 97 -6.13 -1.75 18.66
N VAL A 98 -6.94 -2.31 17.76
CA VAL A 98 -7.12 -1.83 16.39
C VAL A 98 -8.47 -1.15 16.26
N LEU A 99 -8.50 0.07 15.70
CA LEU A 99 -9.76 0.76 15.45
C LEU A 99 -10.51 0.07 14.29
N PRO A 100 -11.80 -0.25 14.44
CA PRO A 100 -12.64 -0.59 13.30
C PRO A 100 -12.98 0.67 12.51
N GLY A 101 -12.84 0.62 11.20
CA GLY A 101 -13.26 1.66 10.27
C GLY A 101 -14.22 1.11 9.24
N ILE A 102 -14.93 1.99 8.53
CA ILE A 102 -15.99 1.60 7.60
C ILE A 102 -15.90 2.39 6.29
N LYS A 103 -16.00 1.68 5.16
CA LYS A 103 -16.23 2.35 3.87
C LYS A 103 -17.68 2.82 3.78
N VAL A 104 -17.88 4.10 3.49
CA VAL A 104 -19.23 4.69 3.46
C VAL A 104 -19.62 5.27 2.11
N ASP A 105 -18.69 5.44 1.16
CA ASP A 105 -19.03 5.79 -0.23
C ASP A 105 -19.84 4.66 -0.90
N LYS A 106 -20.77 5.05 -1.77
CA LYS A 106 -21.61 4.13 -2.56
C LYS A 106 -21.08 3.96 -3.99
N GLY A 107 -19.79 4.21 -4.21
CA GLY A 107 -19.12 4.09 -5.52
C GLY A 107 -19.21 5.34 -6.39
N THR A 108 -18.61 5.24 -7.57
CA THR A 108 -18.45 6.33 -8.54
C THR A 108 -19.45 6.25 -9.68
N ILE A 109 -19.87 7.41 -10.18
CA ILE A 109 -20.63 7.56 -11.43
C ILE A 109 -19.88 8.50 -12.37
N GLU A 110 -20.05 8.31 -13.68
CA GLU A 110 -19.48 9.20 -14.69
C GLU A 110 -20.14 10.59 -14.67
N VAL A 111 -19.35 11.62 -14.89
CA VAL A 111 -19.81 13.01 -15.01
C VAL A 111 -20.09 13.31 -16.47
N ALA A 112 -21.35 13.59 -16.79
CA ALA A 112 -21.77 13.91 -18.15
C ALA A 112 -21.01 15.15 -18.68
N GLY A 113 -20.62 15.12 -19.96
CA GLY A 113 -19.86 16.19 -20.60
C GLY A 113 -18.34 16.17 -20.32
N THR A 114 -17.84 15.14 -19.63
CA THR A 114 -16.40 14.89 -19.44
C THR A 114 -15.96 13.64 -20.23
N ASP A 115 -14.65 13.46 -20.40
CA ASP A 115 -14.12 12.18 -20.90
C ASP A 115 -14.10 11.14 -19.78
N LYS A 116 -15.25 10.57 -19.42
CA LYS A 116 -15.36 9.49 -18.42
C LYS A 116 -14.71 9.84 -17.06
N GLU A 117 -14.70 11.11 -16.68
CA GLU A 117 -14.34 11.48 -15.31
C GLU A 117 -15.50 11.13 -14.38
N THR A 118 -15.22 11.00 -13.09
CA THR A 118 -16.21 10.50 -12.13
C THR A 118 -16.45 11.43 -10.96
N THR A 119 -17.65 11.35 -10.39
CA THR A 119 -17.95 11.83 -9.04
C THR A 119 -18.42 10.66 -8.18
N THR A 120 -18.33 10.81 -6.86
CA THR A 120 -18.62 9.72 -5.91
C THR A 120 -19.94 9.96 -5.19
N GLN A 121 -20.74 8.90 -5.06
CA GLN A 121 -22.07 8.94 -4.44
C GLN A 121 -22.05 8.47 -2.98
N GLY A 122 -23.11 8.80 -2.24
CA GLY A 122 -23.38 8.25 -0.91
C GLY A 122 -23.73 9.24 0.19
N HIS A 123 -23.89 10.54 -0.14
CA HIS A 123 -24.21 11.60 0.82
C HIS A 123 -25.65 11.52 1.33
N ASP A 124 -26.58 11.10 0.47
CA ASP A 124 -27.95 10.81 0.88
C ASP A 124 -27.92 9.78 2.00
N ASP A 125 -28.65 10.04 3.09
CA ASP A 125 -28.70 9.24 4.32
C ASP A 125 -27.39 9.05 5.11
N LEU A 126 -26.26 9.63 4.66
CA LEU A 126 -24.94 9.34 5.22
C LEU A 126 -24.86 9.51 6.73
N GLY A 127 -25.43 10.58 7.29
CA GLY A 127 -25.42 10.81 8.74
C GLY A 127 -26.09 9.68 9.52
N LYS A 128 -27.24 9.17 9.03
CA LYS A 128 -27.94 8.04 9.65
C LYS A 128 -27.10 6.76 9.59
N ARG A 129 -26.41 6.53 8.47
CA ARG A 129 -25.51 5.37 8.34
C ARG A 129 -24.29 5.50 9.26
N CYS A 130 -23.64 6.67 9.29
CA CYS A 130 -22.50 6.92 10.18
C CYS A 130 -22.86 6.73 11.65
N ALA A 131 -24.02 7.21 12.10
CA ALA A 131 -24.49 6.99 13.47
C ALA A 131 -24.62 5.48 13.80
N LYS A 132 -25.24 4.70 12.90
CA LYS A 132 -25.33 3.23 13.07
C LYS A 132 -23.97 2.55 13.08
N TYR A 133 -23.05 2.96 12.22
CA TYR A 133 -21.71 2.37 12.20
C TYR A 133 -20.91 2.72 13.47
N TYR A 134 -21.09 3.93 14.01
CA TYR A 134 -20.49 4.33 15.28
C TYR A 134 -21.01 3.46 16.44
N GLU A 135 -22.33 3.22 16.49
CA GLU A 135 -22.98 2.29 17.43
C GLU A 135 -22.46 0.86 17.28
N ALA A 136 -22.21 0.42 16.04
CA ALA A 136 -21.62 -0.89 15.73
C ALA A 136 -20.11 -0.99 16.04
N GLY A 137 -19.47 0.09 16.53
CA GLY A 137 -18.08 0.09 16.98
C GLY A 137 -17.07 0.72 16.02
N ALA A 138 -17.49 1.21 14.85
CA ALA A 138 -16.61 1.96 13.95
C ALA A 138 -16.18 3.29 14.58
N ARG A 139 -14.94 3.72 14.31
CA ARG A 139 -14.36 4.98 14.82
C ARG A 139 -13.73 5.85 13.76
N PHE A 140 -13.62 5.35 12.54
CA PHE A 140 -13.23 6.12 11.38
C PHE A 140 -13.98 5.63 10.14
N ALA A 141 -14.01 6.47 9.12
CA ALA A 141 -14.68 6.18 7.87
C ALA A 141 -13.72 6.37 6.70
N LYS A 142 -14.06 5.80 5.55
CA LYS A 142 -13.35 6.00 4.29
C LYS A 142 -14.32 6.39 3.19
N TRP A 143 -13.93 7.38 2.39
CA TRP A 143 -14.60 7.77 1.16
C TRP A 143 -13.58 8.01 0.06
N ARG A 144 -13.69 7.25 -1.02
CA ARG A 144 -12.79 7.33 -2.17
C ARG A 144 -13.39 8.18 -3.30
N ALA A 145 -12.76 9.30 -3.59
CA ALA A 145 -12.92 10.02 -4.85
C ALA A 145 -11.87 9.56 -5.87
N VAL A 146 -12.22 9.57 -7.14
CA VAL A 146 -11.34 9.10 -8.22
C VAL A 146 -11.20 10.19 -9.28
N LEU A 147 -9.95 10.54 -9.56
CA LEU A 147 -9.56 11.47 -10.60
C LEU A 147 -8.55 10.79 -11.52
N LYS A 148 -8.55 11.16 -12.79
CA LYS A 148 -7.64 10.60 -13.79
C LYS A 148 -6.76 11.69 -14.39
N ILE A 149 -5.60 11.30 -14.89
CA ILE A 149 -4.70 12.18 -15.65
C ILE A 149 -4.88 11.87 -17.13
N GLY A 150 -5.13 12.93 -17.90
CA GLY A 150 -5.17 12.86 -19.36
C GLY A 150 -4.71 14.18 -19.96
N SER A 151 -5.04 14.39 -21.24
CA SER A 151 -4.66 15.62 -21.95
C SER A 151 -5.37 16.84 -21.38
N ASN A 152 -6.65 16.69 -21.05
CA ASN A 152 -7.47 17.75 -20.46
C ASN A 152 -7.91 17.43 -19.02
N GLU A 153 -7.57 16.24 -18.53
CA GLU A 153 -8.00 15.71 -17.24
C GLU A 153 -6.89 15.82 -16.17
N PRO A 154 -7.26 16.03 -14.90
CA PRO A 154 -8.63 16.21 -14.44
C PRO A 154 -9.19 17.59 -14.80
N SER A 155 -10.44 17.63 -15.25
CA SER A 155 -11.12 18.89 -15.53
C SER A 155 -11.42 19.65 -14.23
N GLN A 156 -11.59 20.97 -14.32
CA GLN A 156 -11.99 21.76 -13.15
C GLN A 156 -13.32 21.25 -12.54
N LEU A 157 -14.26 20.82 -13.40
CA LEU A 157 -15.53 20.25 -12.95
C LEU A 157 -15.32 18.98 -12.10
N ALA A 158 -14.47 18.05 -12.55
CA ALA A 158 -14.17 16.84 -11.79
C ALA A 158 -13.47 17.14 -10.46
N ILE A 159 -12.54 18.11 -10.45
CA ILE A 159 -11.86 18.57 -9.23
C ILE A 159 -12.89 19.13 -8.24
N ASP A 160 -13.75 20.06 -8.68
CA ASP A 160 -14.72 20.74 -7.82
C ASP A 160 -15.74 19.76 -7.23
N LEU A 161 -16.31 18.87 -8.06
CA LEU A 161 -17.29 17.88 -7.62
C LEU A 161 -16.71 16.93 -6.56
N ASN A 162 -15.49 16.42 -6.78
CA ASN A 162 -14.86 15.49 -5.85
C ASN A 162 -14.38 16.18 -4.57
N ALA A 163 -13.80 17.39 -4.67
CA ALA A 163 -13.37 18.15 -3.50
C ALA A 163 -14.55 18.53 -2.60
N GLN A 164 -15.65 19.05 -3.16
CA GLN A 164 -16.86 19.38 -2.42
C GLN A 164 -17.53 18.12 -1.85
N GLY A 165 -17.57 17.03 -2.62
CA GLY A 165 -18.08 15.74 -2.16
C GLY A 165 -17.31 15.21 -0.94
N LEU A 166 -15.98 15.22 -1.00
CA LEU A 166 -15.13 14.81 0.11
C LEU A 166 -15.30 15.71 1.35
N ALA A 167 -15.40 17.03 1.16
CA ALA A 167 -15.60 17.96 2.26
C ALA A 167 -16.95 17.77 2.96
N ARG A 168 -18.03 17.59 2.18
CA ARG A 168 -19.36 17.30 2.73
C ARG A 168 -19.41 15.94 3.44
N TYR A 169 -18.72 14.94 2.90
CA TYR A 169 -18.55 13.64 3.57
C TYR A 169 -17.84 13.80 4.92
N ALA A 170 -16.74 14.55 4.96
CA ALA A 170 -15.92 14.70 6.14
C ALA A 170 -16.68 15.33 7.31
N ILE A 171 -17.43 16.41 7.06
CA ILE A 171 -18.19 17.07 8.12
C ILE A 171 -19.31 16.17 8.67
N ILE A 172 -20.02 15.42 7.81
CA ILE A 172 -21.06 14.47 8.24
C ILE A 172 -20.46 13.35 9.09
N CYS A 173 -19.26 12.85 8.75
CA CYS A 173 -18.58 11.85 9.57
C CYS A 173 -18.22 12.39 10.96
N GLN A 174 -17.69 13.62 11.04
CA GLN A 174 -17.33 14.24 12.31
C GLN A 174 -18.55 14.51 13.20
N GLU A 175 -19.67 14.94 12.63
CA GLU A 175 -20.95 15.09 13.35
C GLU A 175 -21.40 13.77 14.02
N ASN A 176 -21.02 12.63 13.44
CA ASN A 176 -21.40 11.29 13.87
C ASN A 176 -20.27 10.48 14.52
N GLY A 177 -19.15 11.13 14.88
CA GLY A 177 -18.09 10.51 15.69
C GLY A 177 -17.13 9.60 14.92
N LEU A 178 -17.11 9.68 13.59
CA LEU A 178 -16.18 8.94 12.76
C LEU A 178 -15.10 9.89 12.22
N VAL A 179 -13.83 9.55 12.42
CA VAL A 179 -12.70 10.24 11.76
C VAL A 179 -12.79 10.01 10.25
N PRO A 180 -12.97 11.04 9.40
CA PRO A 180 -13.00 10.84 7.96
C PRO A 180 -11.58 10.67 7.40
N ILE A 181 -11.36 9.56 6.70
CA ILE A 181 -10.24 9.41 5.76
C ILE A 181 -10.67 10.01 4.43
N VAL A 182 -10.07 11.14 4.10
CA VAL A 182 -10.25 11.85 2.83
C VAL A 182 -9.35 11.19 1.79
N GLU A 183 -9.92 10.51 0.79
CA GLU A 183 -9.17 9.78 -0.25
C GLU A 183 -9.43 10.36 -1.65
N PRO A 184 -8.71 11.42 -2.06
CA PRO A 184 -8.71 11.92 -3.42
C PRO A 184 -7.67 11.14 -4.25
N GLU A 185 -8.05 9.98 -4.76
CA GLU A 185 -7.13 9.13 -5.53
C GLU A 185 -6.98 9.65 -6.96
N ILE A 186 -5.76 10.04 -7.32
CA ILE A 186 -5.38 10.24 -8.71
C ILE A 186 -4.86 8.91 -9.25
N LEU A 187 -5.53 8.41 -10.27
CA LEU A 187 -5.21 7.14 -10.91
C LEU A 187 -3.82 7.18 -11.55
N ILE A 188 -3.11 6.06 -11.45
CA ILE A 188 -1.79 5.87 -12.06
C ILE A 188 -1.87 5.65 -13.58
N ASP A 189 -3.05 5.37 -14.12
CA ASP A 189 -3.21 4.96 -15.52
C ASP A 189 -2.70 6.04 -16.51
N GLY A 190 -1.91 5.60 -17.49
CA GLY A 190 -1.49 6.41 -18.65
C GLY A 190 0.02 6.66 -18.75
N PRO A 191 0.46 7.41 -19.77
CA PRO A 191 1.87 7.61 -20.12
C PRO A 191 2.48 8.90 -19.55
N HIS A 192 1.88 9.47 -18.50
CA HIS A 192 2.34 10.73 -17.92
C HIS A 192 3.64 10.54 -17.10
N ASP A 193 4.46 11.59 -17.04
CA ASP A 193 5.66 11.60 -16.18
C ASP A 193 5.31 11.94 -14.73
N ILE A 194 6.32 11.87 -13.86
CA ILE A 194 6.14 12.15 -12.43
C ILE A 194 5.86 13.63 -12.16
N ASP A 195 6.37 14.55 -12.98
CA ASP A 195 6.14 15.98 -12.86
C ASP A 195 4.66 16.32 -13.09
N ARG A 196 4.04 15.70 -14.11
CA ARG A 196 2.61 15.82 -14.36
C ARG A 196 1.79 15.25 -13.20
N CYS A 197 2.18 14.10 -12.66
CA CYS A 197 1.52 13.53 -11.48
C CYS A 197 1.60 14.48 -10.28
N ALA A 198 2.77 15.08 -10.02
CA ALA A 198 2.96 16.05 -8.94
C ALA A 198 2.07 17.28 -9.13
N TYR A 199 2.05 17.87 -10.34
CA TYR A 199 1.23 19.03 -10.65
C TYR A 199 -0.26 18.77 -10.40
N VAL A 200 -0.78 17.63 -10.89
CA VAL A 200 -2.18 17.27 -10.70
C VAL A 200 -2.46 16.99 -9.22
N THR A 201 -1.57 16.29 -8.53
CA THR A 201 -1.72 16.00 -7.09
C THR A 201 -1.73 17.28 -6.26
N GLU A 202 -0.85 18.23 -6.53
CA GLU A 202 -0.85 19.53 -5.85
C GLU A 202 -2.16 20.29 -6.09
N THR A 203 -2.63 20.32 -7.33
CA THR A 203 -3.88 21.02 -7.70
C THR A 203 -5.09 20.42 -6.98
N VAL A 204 -5.22 19.10 -6.99
CA VAL A 204 -6.36 18.38 -6.39
C VAL A 204 -6.34 18.48 -4.86
N LEU A 205 -5.17 18.31 -4.22
CA LEU A 205 -5.07 18.43 -2.76
C LEU A 205 -5.36 19.86 -2.28
N ALA A 206 -4.87 20.88 -2.99
CA ALA A 206 -5.19 22.26 -2.68
C ALA A 206 -6.71 22.54 -2.75
N ALA A 207 -7.38 22.04 -3.79
CA ALA A 207 -8.84 22.13 -3.92
C ALA A 207 -9.58 21.40 -2.78
N CYS A 208 -9.13 20.20 -2.41
CA CYS A 208 -9.70 19.43 -1.31
C CYS A 208 -9.58 20.17 0.03
N TYR A 209 -8.41 20.72 0.38
CA TYR A 209 -8.24 21.44 1.64
C TYR A 209 -8.95 22.79 1.66
N LYS A 210 -9.07 23.47 0.52
CA LYS A 210 -9.95 24.64 0.38
C LYS A 210 -11.40 24.27 0.71
N ALA A 211 -11.92 23.20 0.09
CA ALA A 211 -13.29 22.73 0.34
C ALA A 211 -13.48 22.28 1.80
N LEU A 212 -12.54 21.53 2.39
CA LEU A 212 -12.59 21.12 3.81
C LEU A 212 -12.69 22.33 4.74
N ASN A 213 -11.93 23.40 4.46
CA ASN A 213 -11.98 24.64 5.23
C ASN A 213 -13.33 25.38 5.06
N GLU A 214 -13.88 25.42 3.84
CA GLU A 214 -15.21 25.99 3.56
C GLU A 214 -16.35 25.24 4.28
N HIS A 215 -16.19 23.93 4.49
CA HIS A 215 -17.13 23.10 5.26
C HIS A 215 -16.84 23.10 6.76
N HIS A 216 -15.89 23.93 7.23
CA HIS A 216 -15.51 24.04 8.64
C HIS A 216 -15.06 22.72 9.28
N VAL A 217 -14.39 21.85 8.51
CA VAL A 217 -13.93 20.55 9.01
C VAL A 217 -12.80 20.74 10.04
N LEU A 218 -12.87 19.98 11.14
CA LEU A 218 -11.82 19.91 12.16
C LEU A 218 -10.66 19.07 11.65
N LEU A 219 -9.61 19.69 11.09
CA LEU A 219 -8.51 18.97 10.44
C LEU A 219 -7.74 18.03 11.37
N GLU A 220 -7.62 18.38 12.65
CA GLU A 220 -7.00 17.56 13.70
C GLU A 220 -7.72 16.22 13.91
N GLY A 221 -9.00 16.17 13.55
CA GLY A 221 -9.84 14.97 13.55
C GLY A 221 -10.06 14.37 12.17
N THR A 222 -9.14 14.54 11.22
CA THR A 222 -9.18 13.94 9.86
C THR A 222 -7.94 13.11 9.56
N LEU A 223 -7.96 12.38 8.45
CA LEU A 223 -6.81 11.69 7.88
C LEU A 223 -6.81 11.92 6.37
N LEU A 224 -5.64 11.92 5.74
CA LEU A 224 -5.52 11.95 4.29
C LEU A 224 -5.05 10.59 3.77
N LYS A 225 -5.68 10.07 2.72
CA LYS A 225 -5.24 8.88 1.98
C LYS A 225 -5.03 9.23 0.51
N PRO A 226 -3.88 9.79 0.14
CA PRO A 226 -3.60 10.17 -1.23
C PRO A 226 -2.89 9.03 -1.96
N ASN A 227 -2.82 9.11 -3.29
CA ASN A 227 -1.82 8.40 -4.07
C ASN A 227 -0.41 8.91 -3.70
N MET A 228 0.59 8.04 -3.86
CA MET A 228 1.97 8.50 -3.98
C MET A 228 2.14 9.21 -5.33
N VAL A 229 3.07 10.16 -5.43
CA VAL A 229 3.38 10.82 -6.70
C VAL A 229 4.35 9.92 -7.48
N THR A 230 3.84 9.27 -8.52
CA THR A 230 4.59 8.32 -9.36
C THR A 230 4.45 8.68 -10.84
N PRO A 231 5.36 8.22 -11.71
CA PRO A 231 5.06 8.16 -13.14
C PRO A 231 3.81 7.31 -13.39
N GLY A 232 3.16 7.56 -14.52
CA GLY A 232 2.02 6.76 -14.96
C GLY A 232 2.38 5.30 -15.25
N SER A 233 1.36 4.44 -15.33
CA SER A 233 1.51 2.99 -15.49
C SER A 233 2.29 2.59 -16.75
N ASP A 234 2.20 3.42 -17.79
CA ASP A 234 2.81 3.17 -19.10
C ASP A 234 4.17 3.88 -19.23
N SER A 235 4.58 4.60 -18.17
CA SER A 235 5.84 5.31 -18.07
C SER A 235 6.90 4.46 -17.37
N LYS A 236 8.18 4.81 -17.58
CA LYS A 236 9.29 4.15 -16.90
C LYS A 236 9.21 4.42 -15.39
N LYS A 237 9.29 3.35 -14.60
CA LYS A 237 9.41 3.44 -13.14
C LYS A 237 10.68 4.20 -12.73
N VAL A 238 10.60 4.91 -11.61
CA VAL A 238 11.71 5.66 -11.02
C VAL A 238 12.08 5.10 -9.65
N ALA A 239 13.23 5.53 -9.12
CA ALA A 239 13.72 5.07 -7.82
C ALA A 239 12.82 5.56 -6.66
N PRO A 240 12.76 4.82 -5.53
CA PRO A 240 11.96 5.21 -4.36
C PRO A 240 12.31 6.59 -3.80
N GLU A 241 13.57 7.01 -3.89
CA GLU A 241 14.04 8.32 -3.43
C GLU A 241 13.40 9.45 -4.25
N VAL A 242 13.21 9.24 -5.56
CA VAL A 242 12.54 10.19 -6.44
C VAL A 242 11.06 10.28 -6.07
N ILE A 243 10.39 9.13 -5.89
CA ILE A 243 8.99 9.08 -5.43
C ILE A 243 8.84 9.82 -4.10
N ALA A 244 9.77 9.61 -3.17
CA ALA A 244 9.75 10.24 -1.86
C ALA A 244 9.89 11.77 -1.95
N GLU A 245 10.83 12.26 -2.75
CA GLU A 245 11.06 13.69 -2.93
C GLU A 245 9.84 14.39 -3.51
N TYR A 246 9.28 13.83 -4.59
CA TYR A 246 8.08 14.39 -5.24
C TYR A 246 6.86 14.33 -4.32
N THR A 247 6.60 13.18 -3.73
CA THR A 247 5.41 12.99 -2.87
C THR A 247 5.46 13.91 -1.65
N VAL A 248 6.57 13.94 -0.92
CA VAL A 248 6.67 14.76 0.29
C VAL A 248 6.62 16.26 -0.03
N ARG A 249 7.26 16.70 -1.13
CA ARG A 249 7.20 18.10 -1.58
C ARG A 249 5.78 18.52 -1.93
N THR A 250 5.04 17.68 -2.65
CA THR A 250 3.63 17.93 -3.00
C THR A 250 2.75 18.03 -1.75
N LEU A 251 2.95 17.17 -0.76
CA LEU A 251 2.24 17.26 0.52
C LEU A 251 2.60 18.54 1.28
N GLN A 252 3.88 18.91 1.34
CA GLN A 252 4.36 20.15 1.99
C GLN A 252 3.70 21.41 1.42
N ARG A 253 3.36 21.41 0.14
CA ARG A 253 2.74 22.55 -0.55
C ARG A 253 1.23 22.67 -0.33
N THR A 254 0.57 21.63 0.17
CA THR A 254 -0.90 21.52 0.09
C THR A 254 -1.59 21.09 1.37
N VAL A 255 -0.96 20.22 2.15
CA VAL A 255 -1.56 19.65 3.37
C VAL A 255 -1.28 20.60 4.54
N PRO A 256 -2.29 21.00 5.33
CA PRO A 256 -2.07 21.76 6.56
C PRO A 256 -1.44 20.89 7.67
N ALA A 257 -0.52 21.47 8.46
CA ALA A 257 0.14 20.78 9.57
C ALA A 257 -0.81 20.26 10.67
N ALA A 258 -2.06 20.75 10.70
CA ALA A 258 -3.09 20.31 11.65
C ALA A 258 -3.58 18.88 11.40
N VAL A 259 -3.46 18.37 10.16
CA VAL A 259 -3.75 16.96 9.90
C VAL A 259 -2.76 16.11 10.72
N PRO A 260 -3.17 14.99 11.34
CA PRO A 260 -2.25 14.18 12.14
C PRO A 260 -1.44 13.17 11.32
N ALA A 261 -2.05 12.57 10.29
CA ALA A 261 -1.40 11.52 9.50
C ALA A 261 -1.87 11.45 8.05
N VAL A 262 -0.94 11.05 7.18
CA VAL A 262 -1.14 10.71 5.78
C VAL A 262 -0.92 9.20 5.64
N VAL A 263 -1.96 8.47 5.26
CA VAL A 263 -1.99 7.00 5.16
C VAL A 263 -2.14 6.59 3.70
N PHE A 264 -1.02 6.41 3.00
CA PHE A 264 -1.02 6.25 1.53
C PHE A 264 -1.82 5.04 1.05
N LEU A 265 -2.54 5.19 -0.06
CA LEU A 265 -3.02 4.06 -0.85
C LEU A 265 -1.87 3.44 -1.64
N SER A 266 -1.91 2.13 -1.86
CA SER A 266 -0.89 1.46 -2.69
C SER A 266 -1.15 1.62 -4.19
N GLY A 267 -2.42 1.79 -4.58
CA GLY A 267 -2.84 1.91 -5.98
C GLY A 267 -2.32 0.75 -6.84
N GLY A 268 -1.76 1.08 -8.00
CA GLY A 268 -1.18 0.16 -8.97
C GLY A 268 0.16 -0.50 -8.56
N GLN A 269 0.75 -0.14 -7.43
CA GLN A 269 2.05 -0.65 -7.00
C GLN A 269 2.00 -2.12 -6.54
N SER A 270 3.13 -2.82 -6.67
CA SER A 270 3.33 -4.13 -6.04
C SER A 270 3.49 -4.00 -4.51
N GLU A 271 3.44 -5.13 -3.79
CA GLU A 271 3.63 -5.15 -2.32
C GLU A 271 4.98 -4.56 -1.91
N GLU A 272 6.05 -4.92 -2.63
CA GLU A 272 7.39 -4.44 -2.32
C GLU A 272 7.58 -2.97 -2.67
N GLU A 273 7.12 -2.54 -3.85
CA GLU A 273 7.21 -1.14 -4.30
C GLU A 273 6.53 -0.18 -3.32
N ALA A 274 5.31 -0.51 -2.87
CA ALA A 274 4.59 0.30 -1.90
C ALA A 274 5.38 0.45 -0.58
N THR A 275 6.12 -0.59 -0.18
CA THR A 275 6.93 -0.60 1.05
C THR A 275 8.19 0.24 0.91
N ILE A 276 8.95 0.04 -0.16
CA ILE A 276 10.22 0.76 -0.37
C ILE A 276 9.98 2.26 -0.61
N ASN A 277 8.88 2.62 -1.28
CA ASN A 277 8.49 4.02 -1.49
C ASN A 277 8.09 4.69 -0.16
N LEU A 278 7.28 4.00 0.66
CA LEU A 278 6.94 4.48 2.00
C LEU A 278 8.18 4.63 2.90
N ASN A 279 9.10 3.66 2.84
CA ASN A 279 10.35 3.69 3.58
C ASN A 279 11.23 4.88 3.17
N ALA A 280 11.36 5.14 1.87
CA ALA A 280 12.11 6.26 1.34
C ALA A 280 11.52 7.62 1.80
N MET A 281 10.19 7.76 1.81
CA MET A 281 9.51 8.95 2.36
C MET A 281 9.83 9.19 3.84
N ASN A 282 9.86 8.12 4.64
CA ASN A 282 10.18 8.24 6.06
C ASN A 282 11.68 8.53 6.31
N LYS A 283 12.59 8.00 5.47
CA LYS A 283 14.03 8.32 5.50
C LYS A 283 14.37 9.75 5.06
N LEU A 284 13.54 10.37 4.22
CA LEU A 284 13.83 11.69 3.66
C LEU A 284 13.94 12.77 4.75
N SER A 285 15.12 13.38 4.92
CA SER A 285 15.34 14.42 5.93
C SER A 285 14.77 15.78 5.50
N THR A 286 13.50 16.02 5.82
CA THR A 286 12.80 17.29 5.54
C THR A 286 11.63 17.51 6.51
N LYS A 287 10.97 18.67 6.45
CA LYS A 287 9.83 19.00 7.33
C LYS A 287 8.61 18.16 6.97
N LYS A 288 8.17 17.30 7.89
CA LYS A 288 7.01 16.43 7.73
C LYS A 288 6.20 16.52 9.03
N PRO A 289 5.29 17.49 9.18
CA PRO A 289 4.50 17.66 10.41
C PRO A 289 3.41 16.60 10.59
N TRP A 290 3.28 15.65 9.65
CA TRP A 290 2.36 14.52 9.67
C TRP A 290 3.12 13.21 9.83
N SER A 291 2.49 12.21 10.45
CA SER A 291 2.94 10.82 10.28
C SER A 291 2.71 10.38 8.84
N LEU A 292 3.71 9.73 8.23
CA LEU A 292 3.59 9.11 6.90
C LEU A 292 3.50 7.59 7.07
N SER A 293 2.32 7.04 6.82
CA SER A 293 2.01 5.62 7.03
C SER A 293 1.24 5.04 5.82
N PHE A 294 0.71 3.83 5.96
CA PHE A 294 0.03 3.10 4.90
C PHE A 294 -1.46 2.92 5.19
N SER A 295 -2.27 2.87 4.13
CA SER A 295 -3.62 2.31 4.11
C SER A 295 -3.74 1.40 2.90
N PHE A 296 -3.24 0.17 3.05
CA PHE A 296 -3.02 -0.75 1.94
C PHE A 296 -4.08 -1.85 1.92
N GLY A 297 -4.65 -2.07 0.73
CA GLY A 297 -5.49 -3.23 0.43
C GLY A 297 -4.66 -4.32 -0.22
N ARG A 298 -4.55 -4.27 -1.56
CA ARG A 298 -3.79 -5.24 -2.35
C ARG A 298 -2.34 -5.40 -1.89
N ALA A 299 -1.65 -4.30 -1.56
CA ALA A 299 -0.23 -4.34 -1.15
C ALA A 299 0.03 -5.03 0.22
N LEU A 300 -1.02 -5.36 0.97
CA LEU A 300 -0.95 -6.16 2.21
C LEU A 300 -1.56 -7.56 2.06
N GLN A 301 -2.28 -7.84 0.98
CA GLN A 301 -3.12 -9.03 0.88
C GLN A 301 -2.76 -9.94 -0.30
N ALA A 302 -1.96 -9.49 -1.28
CA ALA A 302 -1.77 -10.23 -2.52
C ALA A 302 -0.99 -11.53 -2.31
N SER A 303 0.12 -11.50 -1.57
CA SER A 303 0.88 -12.70 -1.21
C SER A 303 0.07 -13.63 -0.30
N THR A 304 -0.66 -13.08 0.67
CA THR A 304 -1.56 -13.81 1.57
C THR A 304 -2.64 -14.57 0.79
N LEU A 305 -3.33 -13.92 -0.14
CA LEU A 305 -4.36 -14.53 -0.97
C LEU A 305 -3.79 -15.69 -1.79
N LYS A 306 -2.63 -15.47 -2.43
CA LYS A 306 -1.94 -16.51 -3.22
C LYS A 306 -1.50 -17.69 -2.35
N ALA A 307 -1.00 -17.43 -1.15
CA ALA A 307 -0.58 -18.47 -0.21
C ALA A 307 -1.78 -19.26 0.33
N TRP A 308 -2.90 -18.59 0.62
CA TRP A 308 -4.11 -19.22 1.13
C TRP A 308 -4.79 -20.11 0.10
N ALA A 309 -4.99 -19.59 -1.13
CA ALA A 309 -5.69 -20.29 -2.22
C ALA A 309 -7.09 -20.85 -1.84
N GLY A 310 -7.73 -20.28 -0.82
CA GLY A 310 -9.03 -20.73 -0.31
C GLY A 310 -9.00 -22.01 0.53
N LYS A 311 -7.82 -22.52 0.90
CA LYS A 311 -7.67 -23.83 1.52
C LYS A 311 -7.33 -23.73 3.00
N VAL A 312 -7.98 -24.56 3.83
CA VAL A 312 -7.83 -24.53 5.30
C VAL A 312 -6.42 -24.94 5.71
N GLU A 313 -5.83 -25.92 5.03
CA GLU A 313 -4.46 -26.40 5.26
C GLU A 313 -3.38 -25.33 5.00
N ASN A 314 -3.72 -24.27 4.27
CA ASN A 314 -2.80 -23.18 3.93
C ASN A 314 -2.89 -21.97 4.86
N ILE A 315 -3.77 -21.97 5.87
CA ILE A 315 -4.03 -20.82 6.73
C ILE A 315 -2.74 -20.30 7.38
N GLU A 316 -1.93 -21.19 7.97
CA GLU A 316 -0.69 -20.77 8.66
C GLU A 316 0.36 -20.20 7.70
N LYS A 317 0.46 -20.78 6.50
CA LYS A 317 1.34 -20.24 5.44
C LYS A 317 0.89 -18.85 4.99
N ALA A 318 -0.42 -18.65 4.83
CA ALA A 318 -0.98 -17.35 4.47
C ALA A 318 -0.81 -16.31 5.58
N ARG A 319 -1.00 -16.71 6.85
CA ARG A 319 -0.75 -15.87 8.02
C ARG A 319 0.71 -15.43 8.11
N ALA A 320 1.66 -16.32 7.83
CA ALA A 320 3.08 -15.97 7.77
C ALA A 320 3.37 -14.91 6.69
N ALA A 321 2.81 -15.07 5.49
CA ALA A 321 2.94 -14.08 4.41
C ALA A 321 2.32 -12.72 4.80
N PHE A 322 1.12 -12.74 5.40
CA PHE A 322 0.46 -11.53 5.89
C PHE A 322 1.28 -10.81 6.97
N LEU A 323 1.77 -11.56 7.96
CA LEU A 323 2.58 -11.03 9.04
C LEU A 323 3.89 -10.40 8.54
N ALA A 324 4.56 -11.06 7.59
CA ALA A 324 5.75 -10.52 6.95
C ALA A 324 5.47 -9.16 6.28
N ARG A 325 4.34 -9.06 5.56
CA ARG A 325 3.91 -7.81 4.94
C ARG A 325 3.51 -6.73 5.94
N CYS A 326 2.84 -7.08 7.04
CA CYS A 326 2.53 -6.15 8.13
C CYS A 326 3.81 -5.60 8.77
N LYS A 327 4.77 -6.47 9.10
CA LYS A 327 6.05 -6.09 9.71
C LYS A 327 6.87 -5.18 8.78
N ALA A 328 6.99 -5.55 7.51
CA ALA A 328 7.74 -4.76 6.53
C ALA A 328 7.17 -3.35 6.36
N ASN A 329 5.84 -3.22 6.29
CA ASN A 329 5.19 -1.92 6.23
C ASN A 329 5.31 -1.13 7.54
N SER A 330 5.27 -1.80 8.69
CA SER A 330 5.58 -1.18 9.99
C SER A 330 6.97 -0.57 10.01
N GLU A 331 8.00 -1.33 9.61
CA GLU A 331 9.38 -0.85 9.51
C GLU A 331 9.52 0.30 8.49
N ALA A 332 8.74 0.28 7.40
CA ALA A 332 8.71 1.37 6.42
C ALA A 332 8.16 2.67 7.00
N THR A 333 7.19 2.63 7.94
CA THR A 333 6.75 3.84 8.66
C THR A 333 7.84 4.45 9.53
N LEU A 334 8.81 3.64 9.95
CA LEU A 334 9.95 4.06 10.77
C LEU A 334 11.17 4.43 9.94
N GLY A 335 11.12 4.24 8.62
CA GLY A 335 12.28 4.43 7.74
C GLY A 335 13.39 3.39 7.96
N THR A 336 13.08 2.23 8.55
CA THR A 336 14.06 1.20 8.92
C THR A 336 13.97 -0.06 8.08
N TYR A 337 13.06 -0.13 7.10
CA TYR A 337 12.89 -1.32 6.26
C TYR A 337 14.12 -1.58 5.37
N LYS A 338 14.54 -2.85 5.29
CA LYS A 338 15.81 -3.30 4.68
C LYS A 338 15.65 -4.14 3.39
N GLY A 339 14.43 -4.40 2.92
CA GLY A 339 14.21 -5.04 1.60
C GLY A 339 14.17 -6.57 1.61
N ASP A 340 13.69 -7.20 2.68
CA ASP A 340 13.71 -8.66 2.89
C ASP A 340 12.33 -9.33 2.89
N ALA A 341 11.24 -8.58 2.78
CA ALA A 341 9.88 -9.13 2.81
C ALA A 341 9.52 -10.00 1.59
N ALA A 342 10.37 -10.05 0.57
CA ALA A 342 10.22 -10.87 -0.62
C ALA A 342 10.89 -12.26 -0.51
N ALA A 343 11.56 -12.59 0.60
CA ALA A 343 12.37 -13.81 0.70
C ALA A 343 11.60 -15.02 1.25
N ASP A 344 10.64 -15.54 0.47
CA ASP A 344 10.12 -16.91 0.64
C ASP A 344 9.99 -17.64 -0.71
N THR A 345 10.96 -17.38 -1.59
CA THR A 345 11.46 -18.39 -2.52
C THR A 345 12.75 -18.91 -1.92
N PRO A 346 12.94 -20.24 -1.76
CA PRO A 346 14.14 -20.75 -1.11
C PRO A 346 15.36 -20.35 -1.92
N ARG A 347 16.18 -19.44 -1.38
CA ARG A 347 17.55 -19.26 -1.85
C ARG A 347 18.28 -20.55 -1.52
N ALA A 348 18.67 -21.29 -2.55
CA ALA A 348 19.66 -22.36 -2.41
C ALA A 348 20.91 -21.76 -1.75
N SER A 349 21.14 -22.11 -0.49
CA SER A 349 22.33 -21.72 0.25
C SER A 349 23.52 -22.50 -0.30
N THR A 350 24.30 -21.88 -1.18
CA THR A 350 25.67 -22.33 -1.41
C THR A 350 26.53 -21.81 -0.27
N SER A 351 26.51 -22.55 0.84
CA SER A 351 27.52 -22.40 1.88
C SER A 351 28.84 -22.97 1.35
N ARG A 352 29.83 -22.09 1.15
CA ARG A 352 31.22 -22.48 0.96
C ARG A 352 31.83 -22.57 2.36
N THR A 353 31.72 -23.73 2.99
CA THR A 353 32.43 -24.05 4.22
C THR A 353 33.84 -24.51 3.86
N THR A 354 34.82 -23.66 4.13
CA THR A 354 36.21 -24.07 4.33
C THR A 354 36.34 -24.64 5.73
N SER A 355 36.46 -25.96 5.81
CA SER A 355 36.93 -26.63 7.03
C SER A 355 37.63 -27.93 6.63
N THR A 356 38.96 -27.84 6.65
CA THR A 356 39.88 -28.94 6.91
C THR A 356 39.44 -29.75 8.13
N GLU A 357 39.46 -31.07 7.96
CA GLU A 357 39.70 -32.16 8.93
C GLU A 357 38.77 -33.35 8.65
N LEU A 358 39.30 -34.29 7.87
CA LEU A 358 38.74 -35.61 7.64
C LEU A 358 39.66 -36.61 8.36
N LEU A 359 39.24 -37.00 9.56
CA LEU A 359 39.77 -38.15 10.29
C LEU A 359 38.60 -39.10 10.49
N LEU A 360 38.59 -40.22 9.76
CA LEU A 360 37.98 -41.48 10.20
C LEU A 360 38.44 -42.64 9.30
N PHE A 361 39.31 -43.47 9.89
CA PHE A 361 39.38 -44.93 9.82
C PHE A 361 39.07 -45.61 8.47
N ALA A 362 40.09 -46.03 7.72
CA ALA A 362 40.78 -47.33 7.84
C ALA A 362 39.93 -48.55 7.48
N CYS A 363 40.12 -49.06 6.25
CA CYS A 363 40.27 -50.50 5.99
C CYS A 363 41.02 -50.71 4.66
N PRO A 364 42.04 -51.57 4.60
CA PRO A 364 42.98 -51.67 3.49
C PRO A 364 42.50 -52.69 2.45
N PHE A 365 43.03 -52.66 1.23
CA PHE A 365 43.52 -53.83 0.49
C PHE A 365 43.93 -53.40 -0.94
N TRP A 366 45.17 -53.75 -1.32
CA TRP A 366 45.66 -53.93 -2.69
C TRP A 366 45.79 -52.69 -3.58
N ASN A 367 46.78 -52.55 -4.46
CA ASN A 367 48.06 -53.20 -4.70
C ASN A 367 48.70 -52.28 -5.76
N SER A 368 50.00 -52.01 -5.60
CA SER A 368 50.96 -52.08 -6.70
C SER A 368 50.76 -51.25 -7.99
N CYS A 369 51.74 -50.37 -8.18
CA CYS A 369 52.65 -50.36 -9.33
C CYS A 369 52.62 -49.17 -10.30
N LEU A 370 53.78 -48.51 -10.28
CA LEU A 370 54.53 -47.86 -11.36
C LEU A 370 53.93 -46.59 -11.97
N ARG A 371 54.49 -45.39 -11.70
CA ARG A 371 55.80 -44.86 -12.15
C ARG A 371 56.06 -44.98 -13.67
N ALA A 372 56.01 -43.79 -14.27
CA ALA A 372 57.02 -43.21 -15.17
C ALA A 372 57.00 -43.59 -16.66
N ARG A 373 57.00 -42.56 -17.52
CA ARG A 373 58.14 -42.09 -18.35
C ARG A 373 57.65 -41.28 -19.58
N LEU A 374 58.18 -40.06 -19.79
CA LEU A 374 59.00 -39.60 -20.94
C LEU A 374 58.26 -39.50 -22.31
N LEU A 375 58.57 -38.64 -23.30
CA LEU A 375 59.36 -37.42 -23.54
C LEU A 375 59.23 -37.13 -25.07
N SER A 376 59.35 -35.86 -25.49
CA SER A 376 59.71 -35.33 -26.84
C SER A 376 58.80 -35.49 -28.08
N VAL A 377 58.78 -34.39 -28.86
CA VAL A 377 59.11 -34.19 -30.31
C VAL A 377 58.28 -32.96 -30.77
N VAL A 378 58.79 -31.73 -31.01
CA VAL A 378 59.83 -31.14 -31.90
C VAL A 378 59.25 -30.54 -33.22
N CYS A 379 59.60 -29.26 -33.45
CA CYS A 379 59.67 -28.46 -34.71
C CYS A 379 58.36 -28.12 -35.49
N SER A 380 58.18 -27.01 -36.22
CA SER A 380 58.94 -25.76 -36.51
C SER A 380 58.07 -24.83 -37.40
N PHE A 381 58.55 -23.59 -37.63
CA PHE A 381 58.26 -22.60 -38.72
C PHE A 381 57.32 -21.40 -38.47
N GLU A 382 57.88 -20.28 -37.97
CA GLU A 382 58.26 -19.03 -38.71
C GLU A 382 57.66 -18.81 -40.14
N LEU A 383 57.32 -17.63 -40.69
CA LEU A 383 57.57 -16.19 -40.41
C LEU A 383 56.90 -15.33 -41.53
N ILE A 384 56.89 -13.99 -41.34
CA ILE A 384 57.00 -12.88 -42.34
C ILE A 384 55.73 -12.09 -42.80
N PHE A 385 55.68 -10.82 -42.33
CA PHE A 385 55.43 -9.47 -42.95
C PHE A 385 54.37 -9.27 -44.07
N GLY A 386 53.68 -8.12 -44.23
CA GLY A 386 53.88 -6.77 -43.67
C GLY A 386 52.92 -5.68 -44.20
N HIS A 387 53.30 -4.43 -43.89
CA HIS A 387 52.69 -3.09 -44.06
C HIS A 387 51.92 -2.68 -45.34
N GLN A 388 50.94 -1.77 -45.20
CA GLN A 388 50.92 -0.33 -45.61
C GLN A 388 49.46 0.22 -45.55
N LYS A 389 49.12 1.30 -44.81
CA LYS A 389 49.15 2.75 -45.12
C LYS A 389 48.46 3.19 -46.44
N THR A 390 47.38 3.99 -46.30
CA THR A 390 47.01 5.30 -46.93
C THR A 390 45.48 5.41 -47.12
N CYS A 391 44.72 6.37 -46.58
CA CYS A 391 44.61 7.84 -46.77
C CYS A 391 43.52 8.27 -47.80
N PHE A 392 42.68 9.24 -47.39
CA PHE A 392 41.87 10.20 -48.18
C PHE A 392 40.62 9.69 -48.95
N LEU A 393 39.52 10.45 -49.19
CA LEU A 393 39.04 11.82 -48.87
C LEU A 393 37.51 11.88 -49.20
N CYS A 394 36.80 12.80 -48.53
CA CYS A 394 35.57 13.56 -48.86
C CYS A 394 34.46 13.04 -49.80
N GLY A 395 33.23 13.34 -49.35
CA GLY A 395 32.01 13.58 -50.11
C GLY A 395 30.91 14.05 -49.17
#